data_AF-A0A1F6ARP4-F1
#
_entry.id   AF-A0A1F6ARP4-F1
#
_cell.length_a   1.000
_cell.length_b   1.000
_cell.length_c   1.000
_cell.angle_alpha   90.00
_cell.angle_beta   90.00
_cell.angle_gamma   90.00
#
_symmetry.space_group_name_H-M   'P 1'
#
loop_
_entity.id
_entity.type
_entity.pdbx_description
1 polymer ?
#
loop_
_entity_poly.entity_id
_entity_poly.type
_entity_poly.pdbx_seq_one_letter_code
_entity_poly.pdbx_strand_id
1 'polypeptide(L)'
;MIKANIQEEIYNSLKSGKQTALKVLRYIMSEIKYLEIERKKEVTDEEIVNLLQKEAKKRKEAIEMFRSGKRMDLVSDEEKQLEILGKYLPKQISTVKEKLKIIS
;
A
#
# COMPACT_ATOMS: atom_id res chain seq x y z
N MET A 1 -5.14 -14.29 7.06
CA MET A 1 -5.08 -14.57 5.60
C MET A 1 -4.35 -13.49 4.83
N ILE A 2 -4.42 -12.21 5.22
CA ILE A 2 -3.83 -11.10 4.43
C ILE A 2 -2.30 -11.23 4.34
N LYS A 3 -1.62 -11.57 5.45
CA LYS A 3 -0.17 -11.81 5.47
C LYS A 3 0.27 -12.86 4.43
N ALA A 4 -0.45 -13.98 4.37
CA ALA A 4 -0.16 -15.06 3.42
C ALA A 4 -0.35 -14.60 1.97
N ASN A 5 -1.44 -13.88 1.68
CA ASN A 5 -1.69 -13.32 0.34
C ASN A 5 -0.59 -12.34 -0.10
N ILE A 6 -0.05 -11.54 0.83
CA ILE A 6 1.07 -10.64 0.54
C ILE A 6 2.34 -11.45 0.24
N GLN A 7 2.62 -12.52 0.99
CA GLN A 7 3.77 -13.40 0.72
C GLN A 7 3.68 -14.05 -0.65
N GLU A 8 2.49 -14.54 -1.03
CA GLU A 8 2.25 -15.13 -2.34
C GLU A 8 2.43 -14.10 -3.46
N GLU A 9 1.87 -12.90 -3.31
CA GLU A 9 2.01 -11.87 -4.35
C GLU A 9 3.45 -11.35 -4.48
N ILE A 10 4.26 -11.38 -3.41
CA ILE A 10 5.71 -11.12 -3.52
C ILE A 10 6.36 -12.12 -4.48
N TYR A 11 6.03 -13.41 -4.33
CA TYR A 11 6.55 -14.45 -5.20
C TYR A 11 6.05 -14.31 -6.64
N ASN A 12 4.76 -14.02 -6.82
CA ASN A 12 4.17 -13.78 -8.14
C ASN A 12 4.76 -12.53 -8.81
N SER A 13 5.00 -11.46 -8.05
CA SER A 13 5.61 -10.21 -8.54
C SER A 13 7.05 -10.42 -8.97
N LEU A 14 7.80 -11.26 -8.25
CA LEU A 14 9.15 -11.65 -8.63
C LEU A 14 9.16 -12.42 -9.95
N LYS A 15 8.28 -13.41 -10.11
CA LYS A 15 8.15 -14.20 -11.34
C LYS A 15 7.72 -13.39 -12.55
N SER A 16 6.78 -12.46 -12.34
CA SER A 16 6.18 -11.66 -13.42
C SER A 16 6.93 -10.35 -13.70
N GLY A 17 8.06 -10.09 -13.02
CA GLY A 17 8.85 -8.88 -13.23
C GLY A 17 8.16 -7.57 -12.79
N LYS A 18 7.10 -7.65 -11.96
CA LYS A 18 6.35 -6.48 -11.47
C LYS A 18 7.14 -5.75 -10.37
N GLN A 19 8.19 -5.03 -10.77
CA GLN A 19 9.16 -4.43 -9.83
C GLN A 19 8.54 -3.49 -8.80
N THR A 20 7.58 -2.64 -9.20
CA THR A 20 6.91 -1.73 -8.26
C THR A 20 6.11 -2.49 -7.20
N ALA A 21 5.32 -3.48 -7.61
CA ALA A 21 4.56 -4.33 -6.68
C ALA A 21 5.51 -5.10 -5.74
N LEU A 22 6.59 -5.67 -6.29
CA LEU A 22 7.59 -6.36 -5.50
C LEU A 22 8.18 -5.49 -4.39
N LYS A 23 8.57 -4.25 -4.72
CA LYS A 23 9.14 -3.30 -3.75
C LYS A 23 8.13 -2.92 -2.68
N VAL A 24 6.90 -2.55 -3.07
CA VAL A 24 5.84 -2.17 -2.13
C VAL A 24 5.51 -3.31 -1.18
N LEU A 25 5.29 -4.52 -1.71
CA LEU A 25 4.88 -5.66 -0.90
C LEU A 25 5.99 -6.14 0.05
N ARG A 26 7.26 -6.09 -0.38
CA ARG A 26 8.40 -6.38 0.52
C ARG A 26 8.50 -5.36 1.64
N TYR A 27 8.27 -4.07 1.33
CA TYR A 27 8.23 -3.03 2.36
C TYR A 27 7.12 -3.32 3.39
N ILE A 28 5.89 -3.58 2.93
CA ILE A 28 4.78 -3.92 3.83
C ILE A 28 5.06 -5.18 4.65
N MET A 29 5.67 -6.21 4.06
CA MET A 29 6.07 -7.41 4.79
C MET A 29 7.07 -7.11 5.92
N SER A 30 7.99 -6.17 5.71
CA SER A 30 8.92 -5.71 6.75
C SER A 30 8.19 -4.96 7.86
N GLU A 31 7.23 -4.09 7.54
CA GLU A 31 6.41 -3.38 8.53
C GLU A 31 5.53 -4.34 9.35
N ILE A 32 4.97 -5.38 8.71
CA ILE A 32 4.25 -6.47 9.40
C ILE A 32 5.17 -7.15 10.41
N LYS A 33 6.37 -7.55 9.99
CA LYS A 33 7.36 -8.20 10.87
C LYS A 33 7.79 -7.29 12.02
N TYR A 34 7.95 -5.99 11.76
CA TYR A 34 8.27 -5.01 12.79
C TYR A 34 7.16 -4.95 13.85
N LEU A 35 5.90 -4.88 13.41
CA LEU A 35 4.75 -4.88 14.31
C LEU A 35 4.65 -6.19 15.12
N GLU A 36 4.98 -7.34 14.53
CA GLU A 36 5.04 -8.63 15.26
C GLU A 36 6.09 -8.61 16.37
N ILE A 37 7.28 -8.04 16.09
CA ILE A 37 8.34 -7.88 17.08
C ILE A 37 7.89 -6.94 18.20
N GLU A 38 7.29 -5.79 17.85
CA GLU A 38 6.79 -4.81 18.82
C GLU A 38 5.72 -5.41 19.74
N ARG A 39 4.80 -6.20 19.16
CA ARG A 39 3.69 -6.83 19.90
C ARG A 39 4.06 -8.14 20.58
N LYS A 40 5.23 -8.72 20.24
CA LYS A 40 5.68 -10.04 20.69
C LYS A 40 4.67 -11.16 20.39
N LYS A 41 3.94 -11.04 19.28
CA LYS A 41 2.96 -12.00 18.80
C LYS A 41 2.82 -11.88 17.28
N GLU A 42 2.23 -12.89 16.66
CA GLU A 42 1.76 -12.73 15.29
C GLU A 42 0.67 -11.67 15.21
N VAL A 43 0.69 -10.87 14.14
CA VAL A 43 -0.32 -9.83 13.93
C VAL A 43 -1.55 -10.43 13.27
N THR A 44 -2.71 -9.95 13.71
CA THR A 44 -4.01 -10.31 13.15
C THR A 44 -4.24 -9.61 11.81
N ASP A 45 -5.19 -10.12 11.02
CA ASP A 45 -5.59 -9.46 9.77
C ASP A 45 -6.11 -8.03 10.01
N GLU A 46 -6.77 -7.78 11.14
CA GLU A 46 -7.22 -6.44 11.54
C GLU A 46 -6.05 -5.48 11.78
N GLU A 47 -5.02 -5.94 12.50
CA GLU A 47 -3.79 -5.17 12.73
C GLU A 47 -3.07 -4.88 11.40
N ILE A 48 -3.06 -5.83 10.45
CA ILE A 48 -2.51 -5.64 9.11
C ILE A 48 -3.34 -4.62 8.32
N VAL A 49 -4.67 -4.66 8.39
CA VAL A 49 -5.54 -3.65 7.74
C VAL A 49 -5.25 -2.27 8.29
N ASN A 50 -5.11 -2.12 9.61
CA ASN A 50 -4.77 -0.83 10.24
C ASN A 50 -3.41 -0.30 9.77
N LEU A 51 -2.41 -1.19 9.66
CA LEU A 51 -1.11 -0.85 9.09
C LEU A 51 -1.22 -0.38 7.63
N LEU A 52 -1.93 -1.13 6.79
CA LEU A 52 -2.16 -0.80 5.39
C LEU A 52 -2.92 0.53 5.21
N GLN A 53 -3.87 0.84 6.08
CA GLN A 53 -4.59 2.11 6.09
C GLN A 53 -3.65 3.28 6.41
N LYS A 54 -2.78 3.11 7.42
CA LYS A 54 -1.76 4.11 7.78
C LYS A 54 -0.82 4.38 6.60
N GLU A 55 -0.33 3.32 5.95
CA GLU A 55 0.53 3.46 4.78
C GLU A 55 -0.21 4.10 3.59
N ALA A 56 -1.44 3.70 3.31
CA ALA A 56 -2.26 4.32 2.28
C ALA A 56 -2.49 5.83 2.54
N LYS A 57 -2.68 6.23 3.80
CA LYS A 57 -2.80 7.64 4.19
C LYS A 57 -1.52 8.43 3.89
N LYS A 58 -0.35 7.90 4.29
CA LYS A 58 0.95 8.53 3.97
C LYS A 58 1.15 8.74 2.48
N ARG A 59 0.76 7.77 1.65
CA ARG A 59 0.84 7.87 0.18
C ARG A 59 -0.06 8.98 -0.36
N LYS A 60 -1.29 9.13 0.15
CA LYS A 60 -2.19 10.24 -0.23
C LYS A 60 -1.61 11.60 0.17
N GLU A 61 -1.05 11.72 1.37
CA GLU A 61 -0.40 12.96 1.81
C GLU A 61 0.80 13.31 0.92
N ALA A 62 1.62 12.31 0.57
CA ALA A 62 2.74 12.49 -0.37
C ALA A 62 2.27 12.90 -1.78
N ILE A 63 1.18 12.33 -2.30
CA ILE A 63 0.59 12.72 -3.58
C ILE A 63 0.24 14.21 -3.59
N GLU A 64 -0.45 14.70 -2.57
CA GLU A 64 -0.84 16.11 -2.47
C GLU A 64 0.37 17.04 -2.36
N MET A 65 1.39 16.63 -1.58
CA MET A 65 2.64 17.37 -1.46
C MET A 65 3.39 17.46 -2.80
N PHE A 66 3.55 16.34 -3.51
CA PHE A 66 4.25 16.31 -4.80
C PHE A 66 3.47 17.03 -5.90
N ARG A 67 2.13 16.94 -5.89
CA ARG A 67 1.26 17.69 -6.81
C ARG A 67 1.42 19.19 -6.60
N SER A 68 1.42 19.64 -5.35
CA SER A 68 1.66 21.05 -4.99
C SER A 68 3.05 21.54 -5.43
N GLY A 69 4.05 20.65 -5.34
CA GLY A 69 5.41 20.89 -5.83
C GLY A 69 5.62 20.71 -7.34
N LYS A 70 4.57 20.45 -8.13
CA LYS A 70 4.63 20.17 -9.58
C LYS A 70 5.54 18.98 -9.96
N ARG A 71 5.76 18.03 -9.04
CA ARG A 71 6.55 16.81 -9.23
C ARG A 71 5.67 15.64 -9.67
N MET A 72 5.13 15.74 -10.89
CA MET A 72 4.14 14.78 -11.42
C MET A 72 4.71 13.37 -11.63
N ASP A 73 6.02 13.25 -11.80
CA ASP A 73 6.75 11.97 -11.81
C ASP A 73 6.52 11.21 -10.50
N LEU A 74 6.72 11.90 -9.37
CA LEU A 74 6.53 11.33 -8.04
C LEU A 74 5.05 11.07 -7.72
N VAL A 75 4.14 11.94 -8.18
CA VAL A 75 2.69 11.71 -8.06
C VAL A 75 2.29 10.37 -8.68
N SER A 76 2.73 10.11 -9.92
CA SER A 76 2.39 8.86 -10.62
C SER A 76 2.93 7.63 -9.87
N ASP A 77 4.12 7.72 -9.31
CA ASP A 77 4.70 6.62 -8.57
C ASP A 77 3.99 6.35 -7.24
N GLU A 78 3.60 7.40 -6.50
CA GLU A 78 2.80 7.25 -5.30
C GLU A 78 1.39 6.69 -5.57
N GLU A 79 0.75 7.12 -6.66
CA GLU A 79 -0.56 6.60 -7.10
C GLU A 79 -0.49 5.09 -7.42
N LYS A 80 0.55 4.65 -8.12
CA LYS A 80 0.78 3.21 -8.39
C LYS A 80 0.95 2.42 -7.09
N GLN A 81 1.72 2.94 -6.13
CA GLN A 81 1.91 2.28 -4.84
C GLN A 81 0.59 2.21 -4.06
N LEU A 82 -0.19 3.29 -4.05
CA LEU A 82 -1.50 3.34 -3.41
C LEU A 82 -2.48 2.32 -4.01
N GLU A 83 -2.50 2.17 -5.34
CA GLU A 83 -3.34 1.16 -6.00
C GLU A 83 -2.95 -0.27 -5.58
N ILE A 84 -1.64 -0.55 -5.44
CA ILE A 84 -1.14 -1.86 -5.01
C ILE A 84 -1.58 -2.15 -3.57
N LEU A 85 -1.44 -1.19 -2.65
CA LEU A 85 -1.92 -1.34 -1.27
C LEU A 85 -3.44 -1.52 -1.19
N GLY A 86 -4.19 -0.80 -2.02
CA GLY A 86 -5.65 -0.82 -2.04
C GLY A 86 -6.26 -2.19 -2.35
N LYS A 87 -5.51 -3.11 -2.98
CA LYS A 87 -5.92 -4.50 -3.25
C LYS A 87 -6.08 -5.34 -1.98
N TYR A 88 -5.41 -4.95 -0.89
CA TYR A 88 -5.40 -5.67 0.39
C TYR A 88 -6.26 -4.98 1.46
N LEU A 89 -6.88 -3.85 1.11
CA LEU A 89 -7.84 -3.17 1.97
C LEU A 89 -9.27 -3.65 1.66
N PRO A 90 -10.16 -3.69 2.66
CA PRO A 90 -11.57 -4.02 2.43
C PRO A 90 -12.22 -3.06 1.42
N LYS A 91 -13.13 -3.58 0.57
CA LYS A 91 -13.79 -2.80 -0.50
C LYS A 91 -14.48 -1.52 -0.03
N GLN A 92 -14.96 -1.47 1.21
CA GLN A 92 -15.58 -0.27 1.80
C GLN A 92 -14.57 0.89 2.01
N ILE A 93 -13.27 0.58 2.00
CA ILE A 93 -12.16 1.52 2.18
C ILE A 93 -11.41 1.77 0.85
N SER A 94 -11.56 0.88 -0.13
CA SER A 94 -10.96 0.98 -1.47
C SER A 94 -11.58 2.09 -2.35
N THR A 95 -12.63 2.77 -1.89
CA THR A 95 -13.36 3.87 -2.56
C THR A 95 -12.56 5.18 -2.69
N VAL A 96 -11.24 5.10 -2.78
CA VAL A 96 -10.39 6.24 -3.18
C VAL A 96 -10.32 6.36 -4.70
N LYS A 97 -10.80 5.35 -5.45
CA LYS A 97 -10.83 5.42 -6.92
C LYS A 97 -11.88 6.40 -7.49
N GLU A 98 -12.72 7.03 -6.66
CA GLU A 98 -13.90 7.77 -7.15
C GLU A 98 -13.93 9.29 -6.87
N LYS A 99 -12.97 9.87 -6.14
CA LYS A 99 -13.04 11.31 -5.78
C LYS A 99 -12.09 12.25 -6.51
N LEU A 100 -11.26 11.78 -7.45
CA LEU A 100 -10.36 12.66 -8.22
C LEU A 100 -10.92 13.11 -9.59
N LYS A 101 -12.22 12.91 -9.85
CA LYS A 101 -12.89 13.38 -11.07
C LYS A 101 -13.66 14.70 -10.94
N ILE A 102 -13.58 15.39 -9.81
CA ILE A 102 -14.26 16.68 -9.63
C ILE A 102 -13.20 17.74 -9.33
N ILE A 103 -12.63 18.31 -10.38
CA ILE A 103 -12.29 19.72 -10.59
C ILE A 103 -11.95 19.78 -12.09
N SER A 104 -12.97 20.07 -12.90
CA SER A 104 -12.89 20.54 -14.27
C SER A 104 -13.70 21.82 -14.35
#